data_AF-A0A3P1V3R7-F1
#
_entry.id   AF-A0A3P1V3R7-F1
#
_cell.length_a   1.000
_cell.length_b   1.000
_cell.length_c   1.000
_cell.angle_alpha   90.00
_cell.angle_beta   90.00
_cell.angle_gamma   90.00
#
_symmetry.space_group_name_H-M   'P 1'
#
loop_
_entity.id
_entity.type
_entity.pdbx_description
1 polymer ?
#
loop_
_entity_poly.entity_id
_entity_poly.type
_entity_poly.pdbx_seq_one_letter_code
_entity_poly.pdbx_strand_id
1 'polypeptide(L)'
;MMVISVVSFGKKVIISQGDDMYTATKHANPTVLVVLNKKTNKYTLLRNTASPHGGTFYLENGDEIQDSYFKLPIIGFDSKHPDGYDTGLKCIVYLKHAGRTYKEIDYNTLIRVLGDIGYEEYED
;
A
#
# COMPACT_ATOMS: atom_id res chain seq x y z
N MET A 1 -23.86 7.25 33.99
CA MET A 1 -23.75 7.77 32.62
C MET A 1 -22.84 6.83 31.84
N MET A 2 -23.39 6.05 30.91
CA MET A 2 -22.64 5.06 30.12
C MET A 2 -22.17 5.75 28.84
N VAL A 3 -20.88 6.00 28.70
CA VAL A 3 -20.28 6.53 27.47
C VAL A 3 -19.95 5.33 26.58
N ILE A 4 -20.81 5.06 25.60
CA ILE A 4 -20.48 4.14 24.51
C ILE A 4 -19.51 4.89 23.60
N SER A 5 -18.21 4.66 23.80
CA SER A 5 -17.20 5.10 22.84
C SER A 5 -17.28 4.17 21.63
N VAL A 6 -17.97 4.61 20.58
CA VAL A 6 -17.89 3.96 19.27
C VAL A 6 -16.52 4.30 18.69
N VAL A 7 -15.59 3.34 18.75
CA VAL A 7 -14.30 3.45 18.09
C VAL A 7 -14.53 3.25 16.59
N SER A 8 -14.65 4.36 15.87
CA SER A 8 -14.57 4.35 14.41
C SER A 8 -13.11 4.06 14.01
N PHE A 9 -12.87 2.88 13.45
CA PHE A 9 -11.63 2.55 12.77
C PHE A 9 -11.56 3.42 11.51
N GLY A 10 -10.64 4.38 11.49
CA GLY A 10 -10.44 5.24 10.33
C GLY A 10 -10.10 4.40 9.11
N LYS A 11 -11.02 4.37 8.14
CA LYS A 11 -10.82 3.66 6.86
C LYS A 11 -9.59 4.25 6.15
N LYS A 12 -8.63 3.39 5.83
CA LYS A 12 -7.47 3.72 4.97
C LYS A 12 -7.85 3.35 3.55
N VAL A 13 -8.03 4.35 2.70
CA VAL A 13 -8.59 4.17 1.36
C VAL A 13 -7.56 4.54 0.32
N ILE A 14 -7.44 3.74 -0.74
CA ILE A 14 -6.64 4.07 -1.92
C ILE A 14 -7.36 5.20 -2.66
N ILE A 15 -6.66 6.30 -2.90
CA ILE A 15 -7.25 7.48 -3.57
C ILE A 15 -6.60 7.77 -4.93
N SER A 16 -5.45 7.14 -5.21
CA SER A 16 -4.72 7.28 -6.46
C SER A 16 -3.73 6.12 -6.58
N GLN A 17 -3.51 5.67 -7.81
CA GLN A 17 -2.54 4.63 -8.16
C GLN A 17 -1.83 4.99 -9.45
N GLY A 18 -0.57 4.58 -9.59
CA GLY A 18 0.21 4.96 -10.76
C GLY A 18 1.66 4.47 -10.75
N ASP A 19 2.37 4.88 -11.78
CA ASP A 19 3.79 4.61 -11.97
C ASP A 19 4.65 5.73 -11.43
N ASP A 20 5.92 5.42 -11.21
CA ASP A 20 6.94 6.43 -10.97
C ASP A 20 8.20 6.08 -11.77
N MET A 21 9.23 6.92 -11.68
CA MET A 21 10.47 6.72 -12.45
C MET A 21 11.14 5.36 -12.22
N TYR A 22 10.89 4.72 -11.08
CA TYR A 22 11.40 3.37 -10.80
C TYR A 22 10.55 2.31 -11.48
N THR A 23 9.23 2.49 -11.58
CA THR A 23 8.36 1.55 -12.29
C THR A 23 8.55 1.62 -13.80
N ALA A 24 8.61 2.83 -14.37
CA ALA A 24 8.71 3.04 -15.81
C ALA A 24 10.00 2.47 -16.43
N THR A 25 11.09 2.39 -15.66
CA THR A 25 12.39 1.89 -16.14
C THR A 25 12.54 0.37 -16.05
N LYS A 26 11.69 -0.30 -15.26
CA LYS A 26 11.70 -1.76 -15.07
C LYS A 26 10.27 -2.21 -14.80
N HIS A 27 9.58 -2.72 -15.82
CA HIS A 27 8.20 -3.27 -15.76
C HIS A 27 7.95 -4.37 -14.69
N ALA A 28 8.96 -4.71 -13.88
CA ALA A 28 8.86 -5.61 -12.74
C ALA A 28 8.69 -4.88 -11.39
N ASN A 29 8.74 -3.54 -11.37
CA ASN A 29 8.64 -2.77 -10.13
C ASN A 29 7.17 -2.52 -9.74
N PRO A 30 6.83 -2.62 -8.46
CA PRO A 30 5.45 -2.47 -7.99
C PRO A 30 4.85 -1.08 -8.18
N THR A 31 3.56 -1.01 -8.51
CA THR A 31 2.75 0.22 -8.63
C THR A 31 2.77 1.03 -7.33
N VAL A 32 2.76 2.36 -7.43
CA VAL A 32 2.62 3.28 -6.30
C VAL A 32 1.16 3.42 -5.93
N LEU A 33 0.84 3.31 -4.64
CA LEU A 33 -0.49 3.60 -4.10
C LEU A 33 -0.43 4.80 -3.16
N VAL A 34 -1.35 5.74 -3.35
CA VAL A 34 -1.61 6.86 -2.43
C VAL A 34 -2.79 6.51 -1.55
N VAL A 35 -2.56 6.40 -0.24
CA VAL A 35 -3.58 5.96 0.72
C VAL A 35 -3.93 7.10 1.67
N LEU A 36 -5.21 7.46 1.72
CA LEU A 36 -5.76 8.44 2.65
C LEU A 36 -6.30 7.74 3.90
N ASN A 37 -5.82 8.15 5.07
CA ASN A 37 -6.48 7.84 6.34
C ASN A 37 -7.60 8.86 6.57
N LYS A 38 -8.86 8.43 6.40
CA LYS A 38 -10.03 9.31 6.54
C LYS A 38 -10.20 9.91 7.94
N LYS A 39 -9.56 9.35 8.98
CA LYS A 39 -9.62 9.87 10.36
C LYS A 39 -8.65 11.01 10.59
N THR A 40 -7.42 10.89 10.09
CA THR A 40 -6.37 11.90 10.31
C THR A 40 -6.26 12.90 9.16
N ASN A 41 -6.91 12.61 8.02
CA ASN A 41 -6.76 13.33 6.77
C ASN A 41 -5.29 13.41 6.31
N LYS A 42 -4.55 12.32 6.52
CA LYS A 42 -3.14 12.20 6.20
C LYS A 42 -2.92 11.07 5.20
N TYR A 43 -1.81 11.18 4.49
CA TYR A 43 -1.50 10.33 3.35
C TYR A 43 -0.35 9.36 3.69
N THR A 44 -0.37 8.19 3.07
CA THR A 44 0.70 7.20 3.15
C THR A 44 0.98 6.67 1.75
N LEU A 45 2.26 6.59 1.40
CA LEU A 45 2.70 6.05 0.11
C LEU A 45 3.11 4.59 0.27
N LEU A 46 2.53 3.72 -0.56
CA LEU A 46 2.77 2.30 -0.57
C LEU A 46 3.20 1.83 -1.97
N ARG A 47 3.76 0.63 -2.03
CA ARG A 47 4.08 -0.10 -3.25
C ARG A 47 3.31 -1.41 -3.24
N ASN A 48 2.55 -1.67 -4.31
CA ASN A 48 1.81 -2.92 -4.48
C ASN A 48 2.47 -3.79 -5.54
N THR A 49 3.02 -4.93 -5.13
CA THR A 49 3.39 -5.98 -6.08
C THR A 49 2.14 -6.78 -6.37
N ALA A 50 1.52 -6.54 -7.54
CA ALA A 50 0.45 -7.39 -8.05
C ALA A 50 0.99 -8.82 -8.22
N SER A 51 0.81 -9.65 -7.20
CA SER A 51 1.22 -11.05 -7.22
C SER A 51 0.00 -11.88 -7.60
N PRO A 52 0.10 -12.81 -8.58
CA PRO A 52 -1.00 -13.72 -8.93
C PRO A 52 -1.35 -14.67 -7.77
N HIS A 53 -0.50 -14.73 -6.74
CA HIS A 53 -0.71 -15.50 -5.51
C HIS A 53 -1.08 -14.62 -4.30
N GLY A 54 -1.16 -13.30 -4.49
CA GLY A 54 -1.48 -12.33 -3.45
C GLY A 54 -2.88 -11.74 -3.61
N GLY A 55 -3.55 -11.46 -2.49
CA GLY A 55 -4.90 -10.87 -2.47
C GLY A 55 -4.99 -9.41 -2.93
N THR A 56 -3.98 -8.88 -3.63
CA THR A 56 -3.87 -7.47 -4.05
C THR A 56 -3.78 -7.28 -5.56
N PHE A 57 -4.09 -8.34 -6.33
CA PHE A 57 -4.03 -8.36 -7.79
C PHE A 57 -5.04 -7.41 -8.47
N TYR A 58 -5.98 -6.82 -7.71
CA TYR A 58 -7.04 -5.90 -8.18
C TYR A 58 -7.33 -4.79 -7.17
N LEU A 59 -6.31 -4.18 -6.56
CA LEU A 59 -6.56 -3.00 -5.73
C LEU A 59 -6.79 -1.79 -6.62
N GLU A 60 -7.93 -1.14 -6.44
CA GLU A 60 -8.36 0.02 -7.23
C GLU A 60 -8.58 1.25 -6.34
N ASN A 61 -8.75 2.40 -6.98
CA ASN A 61 -9.18 3.62 -6.29
C ASN A 61 -10.53 3.39 -5.60
N GLY A 62 -10.59 3.71 -4.30
CA GLY A 62 -11.77 3.48 -3.45
C GLY A 62 -11.67 2.25 -2.54
N ASP A 63 -10.74 1.33 -2.80
CA ASP A 63 -10.55 0.16 -1.96
C ASP A 63 -9.94 0.48 -0.60
N GLU A 64 -10.30 -0.34 0.39
CA GLU A 64 -9.76 -0.25 1.75
C GLU A 64 -8.51 -1.12 1.90
N ILE A 65 -7.43 -0.51 2.40
CA ILE A 65 -6.21 -1.24 2.76
C ILE A 65 -6.46 -2.02 4.05
N GLN A 66 -6.32 -3.33 3.96
CA GLN A 66 -6.37 -4.23 5.09
C GLN A 66 -4.95 -4.54 5.60
N ASP A 67 -4.80 -4.71 6.92
CA ASP A 67 -3.50 -5.04 7.52
C ASP A 67 -2.98 -6.41 7.06
N SER A 68 -3.87 -7.30 6.61
CA SER A 68 -3.54 -8.59 5.99
C SER A 68 -2.73 -8.43 4.71
N TYR A 69 -2.83 -7.32 3.97
CA TYR A 69 -2.07 -7.12 2.73
C TYR A 69 -0.55 -6.97 2.96
N PHE A 70 -0.15 -6.69 4.21
CA PHE A 70 1.26 -6.62 4.61
C PHE A 70 1.83 -7.98 5.05
N LYS A 71 1.03 -9.04 5.02
CA LYS A 71 1.39 -10.40 5.45
C LYS A 71 0.82 -11.40 4.45
N LEU A 72 1.64 -11.95 3.54
CA LEU A 72 1.17 -12.99 2.63
C LEU A 72 1.55 -14.38 3.18
N PRO A 73 0.60 -15.11 3.82
CA PRO A 73 0.81 -16.52 4.11
C PRO A 73 0.79 -17.31 2.79
N ILE A 74 1.80 -18.16 2.56
CA ILE A 74 1.83 -19.03 1.36
C ILE A 74 1.40 -20.43 1.75
N ILE A 75 0.39 -20.94 1.05
CA ILE A 75 -0.05 -22.34 1.14
C ILE A 75 0.85 -23.18 0.23
N GLY A 76 1.36 -24.31 0.72
CA GLY A 76 2.22 -25.19 -0.06
C GLY A 76 3.59 -24.61 -0.43
N PHE A 77 4.17 -23.75 0.43
CA PHE A 77 5.47 -23.12 0.16
C PHE A 77 6.59 -24.14 -0.08
N ASP A 78 6.73 -25.13 0.79
CA ASP A 78 7.53 -26.34 0.57
C ASP A 78 7.06 -27.47 1.49
N SER A 79 7.67 -28.65 1.37
CA SER A 79 7.33 -29.83 2.19
C SER A 79 7.77 -29.76 3.66
N LYS A 80 8.52 -28.72 4.04
CA LYS A 80 9.08 -28.54 5.39
C LYS A 80 8.33 -27.50 6.22
N HIS A 81 7.52 -26.67 5.59
CA HIS A 81 6.73 -25.64 6.24
C HIS A 81 5.22 -25.95 6.15
N PRO A 82 4.46 -25.74 7.24
CA PRO A 82 3.02 -25.99 7.23
C PRO A 82 2.29 -25.00 6.32
N ASP A 83 1.09 -25.38 5.87
CA ASP A 83 0.25 -24.48 5.09
C ASP A 83 -0.07 -23.20 5.86
N GLY A 84 0.10 -22.06 5.19
CA GLY A 84 -0.05 -20.75 5.80
C GLY A 84 1.19 -20.25 6.53
N TYR A 85 2.35 -20.88 6.30
CA TYR A 85 3.64 -20.40 6.81
C TYR A 85 3.90 -18.95 6.36
N ASP A 86 4.30 -18.12 7.33
CA ASP A 86 4.71 -16.74 7.07
C ASP A 86 6.10 -16.73 6.43
N THR A 87 6.11 -16.62 5.12
CA THR A 87 7.33 -16.54 4.31
C THR A 87 8.03 -15.19 4.42
N GLY A 88 7.43 -14.21 5.10
CA GLY A 88 7.87 -12.82 5.13
C GLY A 88 7.62 -12.06 3.83
N LEU A 89 6.98 -12.69 2.83
CA LEU A 89 6.57 -12.04 1.59
C LEU A 89 5.41 -11.08 1.85
N LYS A 90 5.49 -9.91 1.22
CA LYS A 90 4.53 -8.81 1.40
C LYS A 90 4.02 -8.37 0.04
N CYS A 91 2.71 -8.35 -0.13
CA CYS A 91 2.08 -7.82 -1.33
C CYS A 91 2.15 -6.29 -1.35
N ILE A 92 2.11 -5.66 -0.17
CA ILE A 92 2.24 -4.22 -0.02
C ILE A 92 3.40 -3.89 0.92
N VAL A 93 4.21 -2.92 0.52
CA VAL A 93 5.29 -2.35 1.35
C VAL A 93 5.21 -0.83 1.35
N TYR A 94 5.81 -0.18 2.35
CA TYR A 94 5.93 1.27 2.34
C TYR A 94 6.88 1.73 1.22
N LEU A 95 6.48 2.76 0.48
CA LEU A 95 7.36 3.39 -0.50
C LEU A 95 8.55 4.01 0.23
N LYS A 96 9.76 3.67 -0.22
CA LYS A 96 11.01 4.23 0.28
C LYS A 96 11.70 5.04 -0.81
N HIS A 97 11.90 6.32 -0.56
CA HIS A 97 12.65 7.23 -1.43
C HIS A 97 13.56 8.12 -0.58
N ALA A 98 14.76 8.43 -1.10
CA ALA A 98 15.79 9.19 -0.39
C ALA A 98 16.08 8.67 1.05
N GLY A 99 16.04 7.35 1.24
CA GLY A 99 16.27 6.71 2.55
C GLY A 99 15.11 6.79 3.54
N ARG A 100 13.97 7.41 3.18
CA ARG A 100 12.82 7.63 4.06
C ARG A 100 11.57 6.91 3.56
N THR A 101 10.69 6.57 4.49
CA THR A 101 9.33 6.08 4.22
C THR A 101 8.31 7.17 4.54
N TYR A 102 7.23 7.24 3.76
CA TYR A 102 6.27 8.33 3.83
C TYR A 102 4.93 7.84 4.38
N LYS A 103 4.75 7.97 5.69
CA LYS A 103 3.58 7.50 6.44
C LYS A 103 2.95 8.66 7.21
N GLU A 104 1.63 8.78 7.13
CA GLU A 104 0.85 9.82 7.83
C GLU A 104 1.44 11.23 7.58
N ILE A 105 1.72 11.53 6.32
CA ILE A 105 2.23 12.83 5.86
C ILE A 105 1.08 13.77 5.47
N ASP A 106 1.34 15.07 5.48
CA ASP A 106 0.41 16.07 4.98
C ASP A 106 0.39 16.15 3.44
N TYR A 107 -0.59 16.87 2.90
CA TYR A 107 -0.79 17.02 1.45
C TYR A 107 0.40 17.72 0.76
N ASN A 108 0.99 18.74 1.36
CA ASN A 108 2.11 19.46 0.75
C ASN A 108 3.35 18.55 0.62
N THR A 109 3.59 17.73 1.63
CA THR A 109 4.64 16.71 1.61
C THR A 109 4.33 15.65 0.59
N LEU A 110 3.07 15.23 0.44
CA LEU A 110 2.65 14.27 -0.57
C LEU A 110 2.98 14.79 -1.97
N ILE A 111 2.49 15.98 -2.35
CA ILE A 111 2.69 16.54 -3.69
C ILE A 111 4.18 16.70 -4.01
N ARG A 112 4.99 17.16 -3.05
CA ARG A 112 6.44 17.25 -3.25
C ARG A 112 7.05 15.88 -3.56
N VAL A 113 6.74 14.87 -2.76
CA VAL A 113 7.33 13.52 -2.93
C VAL A 113 6.87 12.86 -4.22
N LEU A 114 5.59 13.04 -4.62
CA LEU A 114 5.08 12.55 -5.90
C LEU A 114 5.81 13.22 -7.08
N GLY A 115 6.06 14.53 -7.00
CA GLY A 115 6.88 15.23 -7.98
C GLY A 115 8.33 14.72 -8.03
N ASP A 116 8.95 14.52 -6.86
CA ASP A 116 10.35 14.06 -6.75
C ASP A 116 10.55 12.65 -7.36
N ILE A 117 9.55 11.78 -7.29
CA ILE A 117 9.62 10.43 -7.87
C ILE A 117 9.13 10.37 -9.33
N GLY A 118 8.66 11.50 -9.88
CA GLY A 118 8.06 11.53 -11.22
C GLY A 118 6.83 10.64 -11.31
N TYR A 119 5.92 10.77 -10.33
CA TYR A 119 4.70 10.00 -10.28
C TYR A 119 3.76 10.38 -11.42
N GLU A 120 3.25 9.36 -12.12
CA GLU A 120 2.24 9.47 -13.15
C GLU A 120 1.07 8.58 -12.75
N GLU A 121 -0.08 9.21 -12.47
CA GLU A 121 -1.31 8.51 -12.13
C GLU A 121 -1.82 7.72 -13.34
N TYR A 122 -2.34 6.51 -13.10
CA TYR A 122 -3.06 5.79 -14.13
C TYR A 122 -4.37 6.50 -14.43
N GLU A 123 -4.61 6.78 -15.71
CA GLU A 123 -5.92 7.24 -16.18
C GLU A 123 -6.89 6.04 -16.15
N ASP A 124 -7.54 5.83 -15.01
CA ASP A 124 -8.69 4.90 -14.89
C ASP A 124 -9.96 5.52 -15.48
#